data_AF-A0A847HZ77-F1
#
_entry.id   AF-A0A847HZ77-F1
#
_cell.length_a   1.000
_cell.length_b   1.000
_cell.length_c   1.000
_cell.angle_alpha   90.00
_cell.angle_beta   90.00
_cell.angle_gamma   90.00
#
_symmetry.space_group_name_H-M   'P 1'
#
loop_
_entity.id
_entity.type
_entity.pdbx_description
1 polymer ?
#
loop_
_entity_poly.entity_id
_entity_poly.type
_entity_poly.pdbx_seq_one_letter_code
_entity_poly.pdbx_strand_id
1 'polypeptide(L)'
;MFLRKGKSAFTLVELVLVIVIIGVLAAVAIPRLSRGSAGAGNAALATNLAMVRNAINLYAAEHNNTFPGPDAQGFVDKLTKFSDRTGTTVTTRDDSHPYGPYLLAIPPCPVGENANKDTANKVLISTTSPPTPDPSSGEGWVYNATTGEFLPNTDAKDDAGKLYKTY
;
A
#
# COMPACT_ATOMS: atom_id res chain seq x y z
N MET A 1 -19.08 65.10 -8.29
CA MET A 1 -20.07 64.34 -9.08
C MET A 1 -19.64 62.88 -9.08
N PHE A 2 -20.31 62.00 -8.32
CA PHE A 2 -19.96 60.58 -8.20
C PHE A 2 -20.75 59.75 -9.22
N LEU A 3 -20.06 59.15 -10.19
CA LEU A 3 -20.63 58.21 -11.17
C LEU A 3 -21.02 56.91 -10.46
N ARG A 4 -22.33 56.68 -10.33
CA ARG A 4 -22.88 55.46 -9.74
C ARG A 4 -22.79 54.32 -10.76
N LYS A 5 -21.75 53.49 -10.64
CA LYS A 5 -21.55 52.28 -11.44
C LYS A 5 -22.73 51.33 -11.20
N GLY A 6 -23.52 51.03 -12.24
CA GLY A 6 -24.67 50.13 -12.16
C GLY A 6 -24.25 48.76 -11.65
N LYS A 7 -24.93 48.25 -10.63
CA LYS A 7 -24.70 46.90 -10.10
C LYS A 7 -25.35 45.90 -11.07
N SER A 8 -24.54 45.11 -11.74
CA SER A 8 -24.99 43.96 -12.53
C SER A 8 -25.66 42.93 -11.60
N ALA A 9 -26.96 42.72 -11.77
CA ALA A 9 -27.69 41.66 -11.07
C ALA A 9 -27.68 40.40 -11.95
N PHE A 10 -27.28 39.27 -11.37
CA PHE A 10 -27.33 37.95 -12.04
C PHE A 10 -28.77 37.57 -12.37
N THR A 11 -29.00 37.02 -13.56
CA THR A 11 -30.32 36.51 -13.93
C THR A 11 -30.52 35.08 -13.41
N LEU A 12 -31.77 34.70 -13.10
CA LEU A 12 -32.10 33.32 -12.71
C LEU A 12 -31.71 32.31 -13.79
N VAL A 13 -31.88 32.68 -15.07
CA VAL A 13 -31.54 31.82 -16.22
C VAL A 13 -30.04 31.52 -16.26
N GLU A 14 -29.22 32.52 -15.96
CA GLU A 14 -27.76 32.39 -15.95
C GLU A 14 -27.28 31.46 -14.82
N LEU A 15 -27.92 31.53 -13.65
CA LEU A 15 -27.65 30.57 -12.57
C LEU A 15 -28.10 29.14 -12.94
N VAL A 16 -29.28 28.99 -13.56
CA VAL A 16 -29.82 27.68 -13.96
C VAL A 16 -28.96 27.03 -15.03
N LEU A 17 -28.49 27.78 -16.04
CA LEU A 17 -27.63 27.24 -17.08
C LEU A 17 -26.27 26.75 -16.51
N VAL A 18 -25.70 27.50 -15.55
CA VAL A 18 -24.43 27.12 -14.90
C VAL A 18 -24.56 25.79 -14.15
N ILE A 19 -25.61 25.61 -13.35
CA ILE A 19 -25.80 24.34 -12.61
C ILE A 19 -26.07 23.16 -13.55
N VAL A 20 -26.75 23.38 -14.68
CA VAL A 20 -26.98 22.35 -15.70
C VAL A 20 -25.66 21.92 -16.33
N ILE A 21 -24.80 22.87 -16.73
CA ILE A 21 -23.49 22.55 -17.31
C ILE A 21 -22.61 21.82 -16.28
N ILE A 22 -22.54 22.29 -15.03
CA ILE A 22 -21.79 21.62 -13.96
C ILE A 22 -22.34 20.21 -13.73
N GLY A 23 -23.66 20.01 -13.76
CA GLY A 23 -24.29 18.70 -13.60
C GLY A 23 -23.90 17.71 -14.69
N VAL A 24 -23.89 18.12 -15.96
CA VAL A 24 -23.46 17.27 -17.08
C VAL A 24 -21.96 16.96 -17.00
N LEU A 25 -21.13 17.96 -16.69
CA LEU A 25 -19.68 17.76 -16.53
C LEU A 25 -19.37 16.80 -15.38
N ALA A 26 -20.03 16.96 -14.23
CA ALA A 26 -19.87 16.07 -13.08
C ALA A 26 -20.28 14.63 -13.41
N ALA A 27 -21.40 14.44 -14.11
CA ALA A 27 -21.89 13.12 -14.50
C ALA A 27 -20.90 12.31 -15.35
N VAL A 28 -20.13 12.98 -16.24
CA VAL A 28 -19.12 12.32 -17.09
C VAL A 28 -17.76 12.22 -16.41
N ALA A 29 -17.38 13.19 -15.57
CA ALA A 29 -16.08 13.25 -14.92
C ALA A 29 -15.92 12.25 -13.76
N ILE A 30 -16.94 12.13 -12.89
CA ILE A 30 -16.91 11.26 -11.71
C ILE A 30 -16.63 9.77 -12.05
N PRO A 31 -17.31 9.12 -13.02
CA PRO A 31 -17.06 7.71 -13.32
C PRO A 31 -15.70 7.45 -13.98
N ARG A 32 -15.05 8.46 -14.55
CA ARG A 32 -13.69 8.33 -15.10
C ARG A 32 -12.63 8.43 -14.00
N LEU A 33 -12.83 9.31 -13.02
CA LEU A 33 -11.89 9.49 -11.91
C LEU A 33 -11.83 8.25 -11.00
N SER A 34 -12.97 7.65 -10.67
CA SER A 34 -13.07 6.47 -9.78
C SER A 34 -12.33 5.23 -10.33
N ARG A 35 -12.44 4.96 -11.64
CA ARG A 35 -11.72 3.85 -12.31
C ARG A 35 -10.21 4.10 -12.42
N GLY A 36 -9.79 5.37 -12.55
CA GLY A 36 -8.37 5.74 -12.58
C GLY A 36 -7.67 5.43 -11.25
N SER A 37 -8.33 5.67 -10.12
CA SER A 37 -7.79 5.36 -8.79
C SER A 37 -7.66 3.85 -8.53
N ALA A 38 -8.62 3.03 -8.97
CA ALA A 38 -8.55 1.58 -8.80
C ALA A 38 -7.40 0.96 -9.62
N GLY A 39 -7.26 1.36 -10.89
CA GLY A 39 -6.16 0.90 -11.74
C GLY A 39 -4.77 1.29 -11.21
N ALA A 40 -4.63 2.50 -10.65
CA ALA A 40 -3.40 2.94 -10.00
C ALA A 40 -3.06 2.10 -8.77
N GLY A 41 -4.07 1.75 -7.96
CA GLY A 41 -3.92 0.87 -6.80
C GLY A 41 -3.39 -0.52 -7.18
N ASN A 42 -3.92 -1.12 -8.25
CA ASN A 42 -3.50 -2.44 -8.72
C ASN A 42 -2.06 -2.45 -9.23
N ALA A 43 -1.67 -1.42 -9.99
CA ALA A 43 -0.30 -1.28 -10.48
C ALA A 43 0.70 -1.07 -9.33
N ALA A 44 0.33 -0.25 -8.34
CA ALA A 44 1.12 -0.04 -7.14
C ALA A 44 1.22 -1.33 -6.31
N LEU A 45 0.14 -2.11 -6.18
CA LEU A 45 0.13 -3.39 -5.48
C LEU A 45 1.14 -4.36 -6.09
N ALA A 46 1.08 -4.57 -7.41
CA ALA A 46 1.99 -5.47 -8.11
C ALA A 46 3.46 -5.06 -7.93
N THR A 47 3.73 -3.77 -8.02
CA THR A 47 5.08 -3.21 -7.83
C THR A 47 5.57 -3.41 -6.40
N ASN A 48 4.74 -3.08 -5.41
CA ASN A 48 5.08 -3.23 -3.99
C ASN A 48 5.28 -4.70 -3.60
N LEU A 49 4.42 -5.60 -4.08
CA LEU A 49 4.57 -7.05 -3.87
C LEU A 49 5.89 -7.55 -4.45
N ALA A 50 6.23 -7.17 -5.69
CA ALA A 50 7.49 -7.58 -6.30
C ALA A 50 8.70 -7.07 -5.51
N MET A 51 8.69 -5.80 -5.10
CA MET A 51 9.77 -5.23 -4.28
C MET A 51 9.96 -5.98 -2.96
N VAL A 52 8.88 -6.21 -2.21
CA VAL A 52 8.97 -6.85 -0.89
C VAL A 52 9.30 -8.34 -1.01
N ARG A 53 8.67 -9.08 -1.94
CA ARG A 53 8.96 -10.50 -2.17
C ARG A 53 10.42 -10.70 -2.59
N ASN A 54 10.96 -9.83 -3.44
CA ASN A 54 12.38 -9.89 -3.81
C ASN A 54 13.30 -9.61 -2.63
N ALA A 55 12.97 -8.64 -1.77
CA ALA A 55 13.73 -8.37 -0.56
C ALA A 55 13.72 -9.55 0.43
N ILE A 56 12.57 -10.21 0.62
CA ILE A 56 12.44 -11.44 1.42
C ILE A 56 13.35 -12.54 0.87
N ASN A 57 13.34 -12.75 -0.45
CA ASN A 57 14.17 -13.77 -1.10
C ASN A 57 15.67 -13.46 -0.98
N LEU A 58 16.07 -12.20 -1.15
CA LEU A 58 17.45 -11.76 -0.97
C LEU A 58 17.92 -11.97 0.47
N TYR A 59 17.10 -11.58 1.46
CA TYR A 59 17.40 -11.86 2.86
C TYR A 59 17.61 -13.35 3.10
N ALA A 60 16.68 -14.19 2.63
CA ALA A 60 16.76 -15.64 2.82
C ALA A 60 18.03 -16.24 2.19
N ALA A 61 18.42 -15.78 1.01
CA ALA A 61 19.64 -16.22 0.33
C ALA A 61 20.91 -15.95 1.15
N GLU A 62 20.95 -14.84 1.89
CA GLU A 62 22.09 -14.46 2.72
C GLU A 62 22.06 -15.08 4.13
N HIS A 63 20.90 -15.57 4.57
CA HIS A 63 20.64 -16.07 5.92
C HIS A 63 20.26 -17.56 5.95
N ASN A 64 20.99 -18.39 5.21
CA ASN A 64 20.83 -19.85 5.19
C ASN A 64 19.39 -20.32 4.88
N ASN A 65 18.71 -19.65 3.94
CA ASN A 65 17.31 -19.87 3.59
C ASN A 65 16.31 -19.66 4.75
N THR A 66 16.69 -18.89 5.76
CA THR A 66 15.78 -18.47 6.83
C THR A 66 15.10 -17.17 6.41
N PHE A 67 13.77 -17.16 6.42
CA PHE A 67 13.00 -15.96 6.09
C PHE A 67 12.98 -14.94 7.25
N PRO A 68 12.73 -13.64 6.97
CA PRO A 68 12.69 -12.62 8.02
C PRO A 68 11.49 -12.84 8.96
N GLY A 69 11.66 -12.73 10.28
CA GLY A 69 10.63 -13.01 11.28
C GLY A 69 11.22 -13.56 12.60
N PRO A 70 10.42 -14.18 13.48
CA PRO A 70 9.03 -14.63 13.26
C PRO A 70 7.96 -13.58 13.56
N ASP A 71 8.27 -12.50 14.28
CA ASP A 71 7.31 -11.44 14.61
C ASP A 71 7.35 -10.27 13.61
N ALA A 72 6.35 -9.39 13.68
CA ALA A 72 6.20 -8.29 12.73
C ALA A 72 7.34 -7.25 12.83
N GLN A 73 7.87 -6.99 14.03
CA GLN A 73 9.02 -6.09 14.19
C GLN A 73 10.28 -6.72 13.61
N GLY A 74 10.51 -8.01 13.89
CA GLY A 74 11.61 -8.80 13.33
C GLY A 74 11.56 -8.82 11.81
N PHE A 75 10.38 -8.96 11.20
CA PHE A 75 10.20 -8.86 9.75
C PHE A 75 10.66 -7.49 9.21
N VAL A 76 10.18 -6.39 9.81
CA VAL A 76 10.54 -5.03 9.39
C VAL A 76 12.03 -4.78 9.58
N ASP A 77 12.58 -5.13 10.74
CA ASP A 77 13.98 -4.89 11.09
C ASP A 77 14.91 -5.64 10.15
N LYS A 78 14.67 -6.93 9.91
CA LYS A 78 15.51 -7.76 9.04
C LYS A 78 15.50 -7.30 7.58
N LEU A 79 14.46 -6.60 7.14
CA LEU A 79 14.41 -6.03 5.79
C LEU A 79 14.95 -4.60 5.71
N THR A 80 14.90 -3.82 6.78
CA THR A 80 15.20 -2.38 6.76
C THR A 80 16.47 -1.97 7.50
N LYS A 81 17.09 -2.89 8.24
CA LYS A 81 18.34 -2.70 8.98
C LYS A 81 19.45 -3.58 8.41
N PHE A 82 20.68 -3.35 8.86
CA PHE A 82 21.79 -4.24 8.56
C PHE A 82 21.72 -5.47 9.45
N SER A 83 22.21 -6.62 8.97
CA SER A 83 22.22 -7.85 9.75
C SER A 83 23.50 -8.67 9.62
N ASP A 84 23.72 -9.53 10.61
CA ASP A 84 24.74 -10.58 10.59
C ASP A 84 24.19 -11.87 9.95
N ARG A 85 25.02 -12.92 9.83
CA ARG A 85 24.60 -14.20 9.23
C ARG A 85 23.46 -14.90 9.98
N THR A 86 23.25 -14.57 11.26
CA THR A 86 22.18 -15.13 12.10
C THR A 86 20.90 -14.29 12.05
N GLY A 87 20.96 -13.12 11.42
CA GLY A 87 19.87 -12.17 11.30
C GLY A 87 19.72 -11.24 12.50
N THR A 88 20.73 -11.11 13.36
CA THR A 88 20.78 -10.05 14.38
C THR A 88 20.89 -8.72 13.66
N THR A 89 20.16 -7.67 14.08
CA THR A 89 20.07 -6.42 13.32
C THR A 89 20.68 -5.23 14.05
N VAL A 90 21.26 -4.31 13.27
CA VAL A 90 21.80 -3.02 13.74
C VAL A 90 21.40 -1.88 12.80
N THR A 91 21.26 -0.69 13.34
CA THR A 91 20.85 0.50 12.56
C THR A 91 21.99 1.12 11.75
N THR A 92 23.23 0.89 12.17
CA THR A 92 24.44 1.39 11.51
C THR A 92 25.29 0.20 11.10
N ARG A 93 25.74 0.19 9.85
CA ARG A 93 26.57 -0.89 9.32
C ARG A 93 27.90 -0.97 10.07
N ASP A 94 28.31 -2.20 10.37
CA ASP A 94 29.62 -2.54 10.91
C ASP A 94 30.17 -3.82 10.25
N ASP A 95 31.36 -4.25 10.65
CA ASP A 95 32.03 -5.44 10.08
C ASP A 95 31.33 -6.76 10.46
N SER A 96 30.58 -6.79 11.56
CA SER A 96 29.83 -7.95 12.04
C SER A 96 28.47 -8.09 11.35
N HIS A 97 27.90 -7.00 10.83
CA HIS A 97 26.60 -6.92 10.18
C HIS A 97 26.71 -6.44 8.72
N PRO A 98 27.31 -7.25 7.82
CA PRO A 98 27.57 -6.83 6.44
C PRO A 98 26.36 -6.91 5.51
N TYR A 99 25.27 -7.58 5.91
CA TYR A 99 24.10 -7.86 5.07
C TYR A 99 23.05 -6.76 5.18
N GLY A 100 22.23 -6.59 4.13
CA GLY A 100 21.17 -5.59 4.08
C GLY A 100 21.64 -4.13 4.09
N PRO A 101 20.73 -3.17 4.34
CA PRO A 101 19.28 -3.35 4.32
C PRO A 101 18.80 -3.70 2.90
N TYR A 102 17.69 -4.42 2.83
CA TYR A 102 17.09 -4.87 1.57
C TYR A 102 16.01 -3.92 1.06
N LEU A 103 15.42 -3.14 1.98
CA LEU A 103 14.42 -2.11 1.73
C LEU A 103 14.73 -0.87 2.57
N LEU A 104 14.38 0.30 2.07
CA LEU A 104 14.45 1.54 2.86
C LEU A 104 13.30 1.65 3.87
N ALA A 105 12.12 1.14 3.48
CA ALA A 105 10.95 1.03 4.33
C ALA A 105 9.98 0.02 3.70
N ILE A 106 9.13 -0.60 4.53
CA ILE A 106 8.01 -1.38 4.02
C ILE A 106 6.98 -0.41 3.41
N PRO A 107 6.64 -0.54 2.11
CA PRO A 107 5.68 0.34 1.46
C PRO A 107 4.27 0.12 2.05
N PRO A 108 3.42 1.15 2.10
CA PRO A 108 2.03 0.97 2.47
C PRO A 108 1.30 0.09 1.45
N CYS A 109 0.33 -0.70 1.90
CA CYS A 109 -0.55 -1.44 1.01
C CYS A 109 -1.49 -0.46 0.29
N PRO A 110 -1.53 -0.44 -1.06
CA PRO A 110 -2.32 0.56 -1.79
C PRO A 110 -3.79 0.16 -1.96
N VAL A 111 -4.19 -1.05 -1.54
CA VAL A 111 -5.54 -1.62 -1.75
C VAL A 111 -6.11 -2.20 -0.46
N GLY A 112 -7.42 -2.49 -0.47
CA GLY A 112 -8.12 -3.11 0.65
C GLY A 112 -8.59 -2.14 1.73
N GLU A 113 -9.14 -2.69 2.80
CA GLU A 113 -9.75 -1.98 3.94
C GLU A 113 -8.75 -1.09 4.69
N ASN A 114 -7.47 -1.47 4.64
CA ASN A 114 -6.35 -0.78 5.26
C ASN A 114 -5.44 -0.09 4.24
N ALA A 115 -5.96 0.21 3.05
CA ALA A 115 -5.23 0.92 2.01
C ALA A 115 -4.64 2.23 2.54
N ASN A 116 -3.33 2.40 2.37
CA ASN A 116 -2.56 3.58 2.74
C ASN A 116 -2.63 3.95 4.23
N LYS A 117 -3.10 3.05 5.10
CA LYS A 117 -3.05 3.26 6.55
C LYS A 117 -1.65 2.97 7.08
N ASP A 118 -1.22 3.80 8.02
CA ASP A 118 0.01 3.61 8.78
C ASP A 118 -0.35 2.98 10.13
N THR A 119 -0.40 1.65 10.16
CA THR A 119 -0.47 0.92 11.42
C THR A 119 0.94 0.45 11.76
N ALA A 120 1.39 0.77 12.97
CA ALA A 120 2.66 0.27 13.50
C ALA A 120 2.76 -1.23 13.25
N ASN A 121 3.94 -1.72 12.83
CA ASN A 121 4.13 -3.10 12.36
C ASN A 121 3.20 -3.45 11.19
N LYS A 122 3.54 -2.92 10.00
CA LYS A 122 2.74 -2.93 8.75
C LYS A 122 2.31 -4.31 8.21
N VAL A 123 2.61 -5.39 8.93
CA VAL A 123 2.48 -6.78 8.49
C VAL A 123 1.90 -7.63 9.61
N LEU A 124 0.78 -8.27 9.34
CA LEU A 124 0.23 -9.34 10.15
C LEU A 124 1.06 -10.62 9.94
N ILE A 125 1.48 -11.25 11.04
CA ILE A 125 2.15 -12.56 10.98
C ILE A 125 1.11 -13.67 10.96
N SER A 126 1.17 -14.49 9.92
CA SER A 126 0.35 -15.68 9.75
C SER A 126 1.17 -16.94 9.93
N THR A 127 0.55 -17.96 10.52
CA THR A 127 1.11 -19.30 10.68
C THR A 127 0.54 -20.31 9.69
N THR A 128 -0.40 -19.89 8.83
CA THR A 128 -1.03 -20.73 7.80
C THR A 128 -0.37 -20.52 6.44
N SER A 129 -0.37 -21.56 5.60
CA SER A 129 0.07 -21.47 4.21
C SER A 129 -1.07 -21.89 3.28
N PRO A 130 -1.55 -21.02 2.37
CA PRO A 130 -1.14 -19.61 2.23
C PRO A 130 -1.51 -18.77 3.48
N PRO A 131 -0.82 -17.64 3.72
CA PRO A 131 -1.16 -16.74 4.81
C PRO A 131 -2.62 -16.29 4.72
N THR A 132 -3.37 -16.40 5.81
CA THR A 132 -4.78 -16.01 5.86
C THR A 132 -4.90 -14.51 6.19
N PRO A 133 -5.50 -13.67 5.32
CA PRO A 133 -5.79 -12.29 5.67
C PRO A 133 -6.78 -12.17 6.84
N ASP A 134 -6.56 -11.18 7.68
CA ASP A 134 -7.50 -10.67 8.68
C ASP A 134 -7.57 -9.14 8.52
N PRO A 135 -8.46 -8.61 7.67
CA PRO A 135 -8.53 -7.16 7.44
C PRO A 135 -8.92 -6.37 8.70
N SER A 136 -9.47 -7.03 9.71
CA SER A 136 -9.89 -6.41 10.98
C SER A 136 -8.73 -6.10 11.92
N SER A 137 -7.56 -6.74 11.70
CA SER A 137 -6.36 -6.53 12.51
C SER A 137 -5.72 -5.14 12.29
N GLY A 138 -5.99 -4.52 11.14
CA GLY A 138 -5.60 -3.15 10.82
C GLY A 138 -4.34 -3.02 9.96
N GLU A 139 -3.52 -4.06 9.86
CA GLU A 139 -2.34 -4.09 8.99
C GLU A 139 -2.72 -4.16 7.51
N GLY A 140 -1.85 -3.61 6.66
CA GLY A 140 -2.03 -3.63 5.20
C GLY A 140 -1.54 -4.91 4.51
N TRP A 141 -0.63 -5.65 5.16
CA TRP A 141 0.02 -6.84 4.61
C TRP A 141 -0.10 -8.02 5.56
N VAL A 142 -0.05 -9.23 5.00
CA VAL A 142 0.03 -10.48 5.76
C VAL A 142 1.20 -11.31 5.23
N TYR A 143 1.91 -11.94 6.14
CA TYR A 143 3.17 -12.63 5.85
C TYR A 143 3.29 -13.91 6.67
N ASN A 144 3.85 -14.97 6.07
CA ASN A 144 4.19 -16.19 6.78
C ASN A 144 5.71 -16.37 6.87
N ALA A 145 6.24 -16.31 8.09
CA ALA A 145 7.68 -16.43 8.37
C ALA A 145 8.27 -17.82 8.11
N THR A 146 7.43 -18.85 7.98
CA THR A 146 7.83 -20.22 7.64
C THR A 146 7.96 -20.40 6.13
N THR A 147 7.04 -19.84 5.35
CA THR A 147 6.99 -20.06 3.89
C THR A 147 7.55 -18.90 3.07
N GLY A 148 7.74 -17.73 3.68
CA GLY A 148 8.17 -16.50 2.99
C GLY A 148 7.05 -15.85 2.16
N GLU A 149 5.83 -16.40 2.20
CA GLU A 149 4.69 -15.89 1.44
C GLU A 149 4.24 -14.52 1.98
N PHE A 150 4.09 -13.55 1.07
CA PHE A 150 3.72 -12.17 1.38
C PHE A 150 2.56 -11.74 0.47
N LEU A 151 1.44 -11.32 1.06
CA LEU A 151 0.24 -10.91 0.34
C LEU A 151 -0.46 -9.71 1.01
N PRO A 152 -1.35 -9.00 0.30
CA PRO A 152 -2.13 -7.93 0.91
C PRO A 152 -3.13 -8.49 1.93
N ASN A 153 -3.27 -7.79 3.07
CA ASN A 153 -4.19 -8.17 4.15
C ASN A 153 -5.62 -7.68 3.83
N THR A 154 -6.24 -8.30 2.83
CA THR A 154 -7.58 -7.91 2.37
C THR A 154 -8.31 -9.06 1.72
N ASP A 155 -9.65 -9.07 1.86
CA ASP A 155 -10.56 -9.92 1.09
C ASP A 155 -11.23 -9.15 -0.07
N ALA A 156 -10.82 -7.90 -0.30
CA ALA A 156 -11.31 -7.09 -1.40
C ALA A 156 -10.90 -7.65 -2.77
N LYS A 157 -11.68 -7.27 -3.78
CA LYS A 157 -11.48 -7.62 -5.19
C LYS A 157 -11.13 -6.40 -6.01
N ASP A 158 -10.44 -6.63 -7.12
CA ASP A 158 -10.28 -5.62 -8.16
C ASP A 158 -11.57 -5.42 -8.98
N ASP A 159 -11.54 -4.43 -9.88
CA ASP A 159 -12.64 -4.13 -10.80
C ASP A 159 -13.01 -5.30 -11.73
N ALA A 160 -12.14 -6.31 -11.87
CA ALA A 160 -12.37 -7.54 -12.64
C ALA A 160 -12.93 -8.69 -11.77
N GLY A 161 -13.14 -8.47 -10.47
CA GLY A 161 -13.63 -9.47 -9.53
C GLY A 161 -12.59 -10.46 -9.01
N LYS A 162 -11.30 -10.26 -9.30
CA LYS A 162 -10.19 -11.07 -8.78
C LYS A 162 -9.81 -10.60 -7.38
N LEU A 163 -9.62 -11.53 -6.46
CA LEU A 163 -9.20 -11.24 -5.09
C LEU A 163 -7.76 -10.71 -5.04
N TYR A 164 -7.51 -9.62 -4.31
CA TYR A 164 -6.16 -9.04 -4.23
C TYR A 164 -5.12 -9.98 -3.62
N LYS A 165 -5.51 -10.87 -2.70
CA LYS A 165 -4.63 -11.90 -2.14
C LYS A 165 -4.09 -12.93 -3.15
N THR A 166 -4.59 -12.92 -4.38
CA THR A 166 -4.16 -13.81 -5.48
C THR A 166 -3.25 -13.11 -6.51
N TYR A 167 -2.81 -11.90 -6.21
CA TYR A 167 -1.75 -11.18 -6.93
C TYR A 167 -0.38 -11.62 -6.41
#